data_AF-A0A9J6RPE8-F1
#
_entry.id   AF-A0A9J6RPE8-F1
#
_cell.length_a   1.000
_cell.length_b   1.000
_cell.length_c   1.000
_cell.angle_alpha   90.00
_cell.angle_beta   90.00
_cell.angle_gamma   90.00
#
_symmetry.space_group_name_H-M   'P 1'
#
loop_
_entity.id
_entity.type
_entity.pdbx_description
1 polymer ?
#
loop_
_entity_poly.entity_id
_entity_poly.type
_entity_poly.pdbx_seq_one_letter_code
_entity_poly.pdbx_strand_id
1 'polypeptide(L)'
;MMFRNKLPLCGLILIAYSPLLMAVTESDIWVPKRYTAAKNKLLSTAVEAERTTRCAQVIQGSLVVEKTTPQAYYFVVTCRDKNRKSYNLSYSYPVNGAEPILLNEQFVVAPEPVVIAAESAEPTISANRAWPLCIAALKKKTRTMLDVLMLENNPRPSDDGLARQVFDIPFDAKNPQGLLLKYQGHCEVDAEGELTLAISGRKS
;
A
#
# COMPACT_ATOMS: atom_id res chain seq x y z
N MET A 1 -22.56 67.94 -46.50
CA MET A 1 -21.31 68.05 -45.71
C MET A 1 -21.51 67.25 -44.44
N MET A 2 -21.11 65.98 -44.45
CA MET A 2 -19.84 65.45 -43.89
C MET A 2 -19.82 65.37 -42.35
N PHE A 3 -19.81 64.13 -41.89
CA PHE A 3 -19.65 63.60 -40.54
C PHE A 3 -18.41 64.14 -39.80
N ARG A 4 -18.49 64.23 -38.47
CA ARG A 4 -17.33 63.98 -37.58
C ARG A 4 -17.77 63.76 -36.12
N ASN A 5 -18.17 62.53 -35.83
CA ASN A 5 -18.18 62.00 -34.46
C ASN A 5 -16.73 61.74 -34.05
N LYS A 6 -16.29 62.37 -32.95
CA LYS A 6 -15.04 62.02 -32.28
C LYS A 6 -15.36 61.01 -31.17
N LEU A 7 -15.13 59.72 -31.44
CA LEU A 7 -15.04 58.72 -30.36
C LEU A 7 -13.59 58.67 -29.84
N PRO A 8 -13.39 58.61 -28.51
CA PRO A 8 -12.07 58.57 -27.91
C PRO A 8 -11.40 57.21 -28.14
N LEU A 9 -10.10 57.28 -28.43
CA LEU A 9 -9.18 56.17 -28.59
C LEU A 9 -9.05 55.44 -27.25
N CYS A 10 -9.78 54.34 -27.08
CA CYS A 10 -9.68 53.47 -25.92
C CYS A 10 -8.40 52.63 -26.06
N GLY A 11 -7.35 53.02 -25.36
CA GLY A 11 -6.11 52.27 -25.25
C GLY A 11 -6.35 50.96 -24.52
N LEU A 12 -6.39 49.86 -25.26
CA LEU A 12 -6.45 48.50 -24.76
C LEU A 12 -5.10 48.15 -24.10
N ILE A 13 -5.01 48.37 -22.79
CA ILE A 13 -3.91 47.88 -21.95
C ILE A 13 -4.10 46.37 -21.82
N LEU A 14 -3.31 45.60 -22.57
CA LEU A 14 -3.14 44.16 -22.37
C LEU A 14 -2.39 43.95 -21.05
N ILE A 15 -3.15 43.75 -19.97
CA ILE A 15 -2.62 43.29 -18.69
C ILE A 15 -2.19 41.83 -18.88
N ALA A 16 -0.91 41.61 -19.15
CA ALA A 16 -0.29 40.29 -19.10
C ALA A 16 -0.30 39.81 -17.65
N TYR A 17 -1.35 39.08 -17.27
CA TYR A 17 -1.40 38.33 -16.01
C TYR A 17 -0.34 37.24 -16.06
N SER A 18 0.86 37.56 -15.58
CA SER A 18 1.89 36.59 -15.27
C SER A 18 1.45 35.85 -14.00
N PRO A 19 1.20 34.53 -14.03
CA PRO A 19 0.92 33.81 -12.80
C PRO A 19 2.16 33.90 -11.91
N LEU A 20 1.99 34.51 -10.73
CA LEU A 20 2.96 34.42 -9.65
C LEU A 20 3.21 32.94 -9.38
N LEU A 21 4.43 32.50 -9.67
CA LEU A 21 4.98 31.25 -9.12
C LEU A 21 4.81 31.34 -7.61
N MET A 22 3.88 30.55 -7.08
CA MET A 22 3.61 30.45 -5.65
C MET A 22 4.85 29.81 -5.02
N ALA A 23 5.75 30.65 -4.53
CA ALA A 23 6.95 30.25 -3.81
C ALA A 23 6.56 29.48 -2.54
N VAL A 24 7.39 28.51 -2.14
CA VAL A 24 7.27 27.79 -0.87
C VAL A 24 7.03 28.76 0.29
N THR A 25 5.93 28.56 1.04
CA THR A 25 5.62 29.41 2.18
C THR A 25 6.17 28.83 3.48
N GLU A 26 6.57 29.70 4.41
CA GLU A 26 7.13 29.28 5.71
C GLU A 26 6.13 28.45 6.55
N SER A 27 4.83 28.58 6.29
CA SER A 27 3.77 27.79 6.93
C SER A 27 3.75 26.32 6.52
N ASP A 28 4.32 25.96 5.38
CA ASP A 28 4.33 24.58 4.86
C ASP A 28 5.52 23.76 5.38
N ILE A 29 6.38 24.41 6.18
CA ILE A 29 7.66 23.88 6.64
C ILE A 29 7.66 23.70 8.15
N TRP A 30 7.96 22.48 8.59
CA TRP A 30 7.96 22.14 10.01
C TRP A 30 9.30 21.52 10.47
N VAL A 31 9.81 22.02 11.59
CA VAL A 31 10.94 21.42 12.32
C VAL A 31 10.61 21.36 13.82
N PRO A 32 11.08 20.33 14.56
CA PRO A 32 10.95 20.29 16.01
C PRO A 32 11.69 21.46 16.67
N LYS A 33 11.25 21.89 17.86
CA LYS A 33 11.83 23.03 18.60
C LYS A 33 13.34 22.95 18.80
N ARG A 34 13.90 21.75 18.96
CA ARG A 34 15.35 21.52 19.13
C ARG A 34 16.17 21.78 17.86
N TYR A 35 15.52 21.78 16.70
CA TYR A 35 16.15 21.89 15.37
C TYR A 35 15.72 23.17 14.63
N THR A 36 15.37 24.24 15.36
CA THR A 36 15.04 25.54 14.77
C THR A 36 16.15 26.08 13.87
N ALA A 37 17.42 25.82 14.21
CA ALA A 37 18.57 26.17 13.37
C ALA A 37 18.55 25.48 11.99
N ALA A 38 17.87 24.33 11.85
CA ALA A 38 17.73 23.61 10.60
C ALA A 38 16.61 24.18 9.70
N LYS A 39 15.75 25.07 10.22
CA LYS A 39 14.58 25.59 9.49
C LYS A 39 14.96 26.29 8.18
N ASN A 40 15.98 27.14 8.21
CA ASN A 40 16.45 27.85 7.00
C ASN A 40 17.05 26.87 5.97
N LYS A 41 17.74 25.82 6.43
CA LYS A 41 18.25 24.77 5.56
C LYS A 41 17.10 23.97 4.93
N LEU A 42 16.04 23.68 5.68
CA LEU A 42 14.84 23.03 5.16
C LEU A 42 14.11 23.91 4.12
N LEU A 43 14.00 25.22 4.37
CA LEU A 43 13.47 26.16 3.38
C LEU A 43 14.29 26.16 2.08
N SER A 44 15.62 26.23 2.19
CA SER A 44 16.49 26.14 1.01
C SER A 44 16.34 24.81 0.27
N THR A 45 16.10 23.72 1.01
CA THR A 45 15.86 22.38 0.44
C THR A 45 14.54 22.33 -0.32
N ALA A 46 13.50 22.98 0.20
CA ALA A 46 12.21 23.08 -0.48
C ALA A 46 12.31 23.90 -1.77
N VAL A 47 13.07 25.00 -1.77
CA VAL A 47 13.35 25.77 -3.00
C VAL A 47 14.10 24.92 -4.02
N GLU A 48 15.07 24.13 -3.58
CA GLU A 48 15.79 23.21 -4.47
C GLU A 48 14.88 22.11 -5.05
N ALA A 49 13.95 21.60 -4.24
CA ALA A 49 12.94 20.65 -4.69
C ALA A 49 12.03 21.23 -5.80
N GLU A 50 11.66 22.52 -5.73
CA GLU A 50 10.88 23.17 -6.79
C GLU A 50 11.65 23.37 -8.10
N ARG A 51 12.99 23.35 -8.06
CA ARG A 51 13.82 23.43 -9.28
C ARG A 51 13.88 22.12 -10.04
N THR A 52 13.45 21.01 -9.43
CA THR A 52 13.34 19.73 -10.12
C THR A 52 12.31 19.84 -11.25
N THR A 53 12.57 19.20 -12.39
CA THR A 53 11.70 19.31 -13.58
C THR A 53 10.29 18.79 -13.37
N ARG A 54 10.09 17.95 -12.35
CA ARG A 54 8.83 17.28 -12.04
C ARG A 54 8.00 18.00 -10.97
N CYS A 55 8.63 18.69 -10.03
CA CYS A 55 7.91 19.36 -8.95
C CYS A 55 7.23 20.60 -9.50
N ALA A 56 5.90 20.60 -9.52
CA ALA A 56 5.14 21.79 -9.91
C ALA A 56 4.96 22.73 -8.71
N GLN A 57 4.87 22.18 -7.50
CA GLN A 57 4.73 22.94 -6.26
C GLN A 57 5.18 22.08 -5.06
N VAL A 58 5.93 22.65 -4.12
CA VAL A 58 6.13 22.03 -2.80
C VAL A 58 4.92 22.31 -1.91
N ILE A 59 4.39 21.26 -1.28
CA ILE A 59 3.22 21.35 -0.40
C ILE A 59 3.56 21.13 1.08
N GLN A 60 4.71 20.52 1.38
CA GLN A 60 5.16 20.31 2.76
C GLN A 60 6.66 20.05 2.82
N GLY A 61 7.31 20.46 3.91
CA GLY A 61 8.67 20.06 4.26
C GLY A 61 8.80 19.73 5.74
N SER A 62 9.53 18.66 6.07
CA SER A 62 9.75 18.24 7.45
C SER A 62 11.16 17.69 7.70
N LEU A 63 11.63 17.81 8.93
CA LEU A 63 12.84 17.13 9.41
C LEU A 63 12.48 15.79 10.06
N VAL A 64 13.19 14.73 9.67
CA VAL A 64 13.07 13.39 10.27
C VAL A 64 14.16 13.22 11.31
N VAL A 65 13.77 13.21 12.59
CA VAL A 65 14.72 13.23 13.72
C VAL A 65 15.50 11.93 13.80
N GLU A 66 14.86 10.81 13.53
CA GLU A 66 15.41 9.46 13.63
C GLU A 66 16.55 9.21 12.65
N LYS A 67 16.53 9.93 11.52
CA LYS A 67 17.54 9.82 10.44
C LYS A 67 18.54 10.97 10.44
N THR A 68 18.34 11.97 11.30
CA THR A 68 19.24 13.11 11.45
C THR A 68 20.45 12.69 12.29
N THR A 69 21.64 13.08 11.84
CA THR A 69 22.91 12.79 12.53
C THR A 69 23.58 14.11 12.95
N PRO A 70 24.63 14.07 13.80
CA PRO A 70 25.42 15.26 14.12
C PRO A 70 26.07 15.94 12.89
N GLN A 71 26.21 15.20 11.78
CA GLN A 71 26.90 15.65 10.58
C GLN A 71 25.94 16.12 9.48
N ALA A 72 24.69 15.64 9.48
CA ALA A 72 23.69 15.97 8.46
C ALA A 72 22.25 15.89 8.98
N TYR A 73 21.40 16.81 8.52
CA TYR A 73 19.95 16.78 8.69
C TYR A 73 19.30 15.90 7.62
N TYR A 74 18.27 15.15 8.01
CA TYR A 74 17.45 14.42 7.06
C TYR A 74 16.13 15.16 6.86
N PHE A 75 15.89 15.61 5.64
CA PHE A 75 14.69 16.35 5.26
C PHE A 75 13.82 15.52 4.32
N VAL A 76 12.51 15.63 4.50
CA VAL A 76 11.52 15.10 3.56
C VAL A 76 10.68 16.26 3.07
N VAL A 77 10.69 16.47 1.75
CA VAL A 77 9.91 17.49 1.06
C VAL A 77 8.85 16.80 0.21
N THR A 78 7.58 17.12 0.44
CA THR A 78 6.45 16.62 -0.34
C THR A 78 6.20 17.58 -1.49
N CYS A 79 6.35 17.09 -2.71
CA CYS A 79 6.08 17.79 -3.95
C CYS A 79 4.76 17.33 -4.57
N ARG A 80 4.10 18.22 -5.29
CA ARG A 80 2.97 17.91 -6.17
C ARG A 80 3.40 18.11 -7.61
N ASP A 81 3.16 17.13 -8.47
CA ASP A 81 3.45 17.23 -9.90
C ASP A 81 2.34 17.96 -10.67
N LYS A 82 2.56 18.17 -11.98
CA LYS A 82 1.58 18.80 -12.88
C LYS A 82 0.27 18.02 -13.00
N ASN A 83 0.27 16.72 -12.71
CA ASN A 83 -0.90 15.85 -12.70
C ASN A 83 -1.62 15.83 -11.34
N ARG A 84 -1.21 16.70 -10.40
CA ARG A 84 -1.68 16.77 -9.01
C ARG A 84 -1.36 15.52 -8.18
N LYS A 85 -0.43 14.67 -8.62
CA LYS A 85 0.06 13.54 -7.82
C LYS A 85 1.12 14.05 -6.85
N SER A 86 0.97 13.69 -5.58
CA SER A 86 1.95 14.01 -4.54
C SER A 86 3.02 12.92 -4.44
N TYR A 87 4.27 13.32 -4.20
CA TYR A 87 5.41 12.42 -3.99
C TYR A 87 6.43 13.06 -3.05
N ASN A 88 7.26 12.24 -2.43
CA ASN A 88 8.23 12.68 -1.43
C ASN A 88 9.65 12.69 -2.01
N LEU A 89 10.38 13.76 -1.73
CA LEU A 89 11.80 13.91 -2.01
C LEU A 89 12.55 13.88 -0.69
N SER A 90 13.44 12.90 -0.53
CA SER A 90 14.29 12.77 0.66
C SER A 90 15.64 13.40 0.41
N TYR A 91 16.09 14.27 1.32
CA TYR A 91 17.36 14.98 1.23
C TYR A 91 18.23 14.74 2.47
N SER A 92 19.53 14.65 2.25
CA SER A 92 20.55 14.82 3.29
C SER A 92 21.14 16.22 3.17
N TYR A 93 21.13 16.99 4.26
CA TYR A 93 21.70 18.33 4.30
C TYR A 93 22.86 18.37 5.30
N PRO A 94 24.13 18.47 4.86
CA PRO A 94 25.26 18.53 5.78
C PRO A 94 25.18 19.76 6.70
N VAL A 95 25.44 19.60 7.98
CA VAL A 95 25.36 20.69 8.97
C VAL A 95 26.30 21.84 8.59
N ASN A 96 27.50 21.50 8.11
CA ASN A 96 28.52 22.46 7.63
C ASN A 96 28.50 22.68 6.11
N GLY A 97 27.55 22.08 5.39
CA GLY A 97 27.42 22.22 3.94
C GLY A 97 26.51 23.36 3.53
N ALA A 98 26.61 23.75 2.25
CA ALA A 98 25.80 24.80 1.62
C ALA A 98 24.62 24.25 0.80
N GLU A 99 24.64 22.98 0.42
CA GLU A 99 23.67 22.40 -0.52
C GLU A 99 23.09 21.09 -0.01
N PRO A 100 21.79 20.84 -0.25
CA PRO A 100 21.15 19.55 0.03
C PRO A 100 21.53 18.52 -1.04
N ILE A 101 21.67 17.27 -0.61
CA ILE A 101 21.90 16.11 -1.48
C ILE A 101 20.61 15.33 -1.57
N LEU A 102 20.02 15.23 -2.76
CA LEU A 102 18.84 14.39 -3.00
C LEU A 102 19.24 12.92 -2.85
N LEU A 103 18.62 12.23 -1.90
CA LEU A 103 18.88 10.81 -1.62
C LEU A 103 17.93 9.90 -2.38
N ASN A 104 16.64 10.28 -2.45
CA ASN A 104 15.61 9.44 -3.07
C ASN A 104 14.39 10.28 -3.46
N GLU A 105 13.81 9.96 -4.61
CA GLU A 105 12.45 10.35 -4.97
C GLU A 105 11.49 9.19 -4.66
N GLN A 106 10.86 9.23 -3.48
CA GLN A 106 9.82 8.27 -3.14
C GLN A 106 8.51 8.67 -3.82
N PHE A 107 8.24 8.03 -4.95
CA PHE A 107 6.92 8.04 -5.56
C PHE A 107 5.92 7.44 -4.57
N VAL A 108 4.78 8.10 -4.35
CA VAL A 108 3.55 7.35 -4.06
C VAL A 108 3.20 6.66 -5.37
N VAL A 109 3.88 5.56 -5.67
CA VAL A 109 3.42 4.63 -6.69
C VAL A 109 2.09 4.12 -6.15
N ALA A 110 0.97 4.58 -6.72
CA ALA A 110 -0.26 3.81 -6.61
C ALA A 110 0.13 2.39 -7.04
N PRO A 111 0.03 1.38 -6.17
CA PRO A 111 0.84 0.16 -6.25
C PRO A 111 0.80 -0.41 -7.66
N GLU A 112 1.85 -0.15 -8.42
CA GLU A 112 2.11 -0.85 -9.66
C GLU A 112 2.63 -2.22 -9.24
N PRO A 113 2.14 -3.31 -9.86
CA PRO A 113 2.40 -4.66 -9.41
C PRO A 113 3.91 -4.89 -9.34
N VAL A 114 4.40 -5.16 -8.13
CA VAL A 114 5.81 -5.43 -7.89
C VAL A 114 6.22 -6.63 -8.75
N VAL A 115 7.03 -6.39 -9.77
CA VAL A 115 7.74 -7.48 -10.46
C VAL A 115 8.92 -7.84 -9.56
N ILE A 116 8.65 -8.69 -8.56
CA ILE A 116 9.66 -9.23 -7.65
C ILE A 116 10.58 -10.12 -8.49
N ALA A 117 11.85 -9.74 -8.61
CA ALA A 117 12.89 -10.69 -8.98
C ALA A 117 12.86 -11.83 -7.96
N ALA A 118 12.63 -13.06 -8.44
CA ALA A 118 12.40 -14.26 -7.65
C ALA A 118 13.52 -14.54 -6.63
N GLU A 119 13.40 -13.91 -5.47
CA GLU A 119 13.90 -14.46 -4.21
C GLU A 119 12.79 -15.40 -3.75
N SER A 120 13.12 -16.68 -3.64
CA SER A 120 12.20 -17.82 -3.48
C SER A 120 11.07 -17.54 -2.49
N ALA A 121 9.92 -17.10 -3.01
CA ALA A 121 8.67 -17.22 -2.30
C ALA A 121 8.43 -18.72 -2.15
N GLU A 122 8.70 -19.25 -0.96
CA GLU A 122 8.18 -20.55 -0.55
C GLU A 122 6.72 -20.61 -1.03
N PRO A 123 6.34 -21.63 -1.80
CA PRO A 123 4.98 -21.69 -2.30
C PRO A 123 4.06 -21.65 -1.07
N THR A 124 3.01 -20.84 -1.13
CA THR A 124 2.01 -20.74 -0.07
C THR A 124 0.62 -20.91 -0.63
N ILE A 125 -0.27 -21.47 0.18
CA ILE A 125 -1.68 -21.65 -0.12
C ILE A 125 -2.54 -20.90 0.92
N SER A 126 -3.54 -20.16 0.44
CA SER A 126 -4.52 -19.49 1.30
C SER A 126 -5.63 -20.46 1.73
N ALA A 127 -6.26 -20.18 2.88
CA ALA A 127 -7.39 -21.00 3.34
C ALA A 127 -8.55 -20.99 2.34
N ASN A 128 -8.80 -19.86 1.67
CA ASN A 128 -9.84 -19.73 0.63
C ASN A 128 -9.59 -20.62 -0.59
N ARG A 129 -8.31 -20.92 -0.91
CA ARG A 129 -7.95 -21.85 -1.99
C ARG A 129 -7.97 -23.30 -1.52
N ALA A 130 -7.51 -23.59 -0.30
CA ALA A 130 -7.41 -24.95 0.24
C ALA A 130 -8.77 -25.53 0.67
N TRP A 131 -9.65 -24.72 1.24
CA TRP A 131 -10.97 -25.16 1.73
C TRP A 131 -11.83 -25.90 0.69
N PRO A 132 -12.06 -25.37 -0.54
CA PRO A 132 -12.85 -26.08 -1.53
C PRO A 132 -12.23 -27.42 -1.95
N LEU A 133 -10.89 -27.55 -1.91
CA LEU A 133 -10.19 -28.82 -2.17
C LEU A 133 -10.53 -29.85 -1.09
N CYS A 134 -10.48 -29.44 0.18
CA CYS A 134 -10.86 -30.29 1.31
C CYS A 134 -12.32 -30.72 1.26
N ILE A 135 -13.25 -29.80 0.99
CA ILE A 135 -14.67 -30.14 0.87
C ILE A 135 -14.93 -31.10 -0.29
N ALA A 136 -14.29 -30.89 -1.45
CA ALA A 136 -14.44 -31.77 -2.60
C ALA A 136 -13.89 -33.17 -2.33
N ALA A 137 -12.69 -33.26 -1.73
CA ALA A 137 -12.07 -34.52 -1.35
C ALA A 137 -12.92 -35.26 -0.30
N LEU A 138 -13.44 -34.55 0.70
CA LEU A 138 -14.30 -35.12 1.73
C LEU A 138 -15.59 -35.67 1.13
N LYS A 139 -16.31 -34.89 0.31
CA LYS A 139 -17.52 -35.36 -0.40
C LYS A 139 -17.24 -36.59 -1.26
N LYS A 140 -16.09 -36.63 -1.94
CA LYS A 140 -15.69 -37.80 -2.75
C LYS A 140 -15.46 -39.03 -1.87
N LYS A 141 -14.79 -38.87 -0.72
CA LYS A 141 -14.47 -39.97 0.20
C LYS A 141 -15.69 -40.46 0.99
N THR A 142 -16.68 -39.60 1.23
CA THR A 142 -17.92 -39.93 1.95
C THR A 142 -19.08 -40.29 1.03
N ARG A 143 -18.90 -40.41 -0.29
CA ARG A 143 -20.00 -40.68 -1.25
C ARG A 143 -20.81 -41.95 -0.94
N THR A 144 -20.20 -42.93 -0.28
CA THR A 144 -20.83 -44.20 0.09
C THR A 144 -21.47 -44.19 1.47
N MET A 145 -21.34 -43.08 2.21
CA MET A 145 -21.98 -42.90 3.51
C MET A 145 -23.40 -42.38 3.34
N LEU A 146 -24.31 -42.82 4.22
CA LEU A 146 -25.71 -42.41 4.19
C LEU A 146 -25.90 -41.13 5.00
N ASP A 147 -26.78 -40.23 4.55
CA ASP A 147 -27.19 -39.01 5.26
C ASP A 147 -26.03 -38.17 5.82
N VAL A 148 -25.02 -37.89 4.99
CA VAL A 148 -23.87 -37.08 5.41
C VAL A 148 -24.29 -35.62 5.63
N LEU A 149 -24.12 -35.12 6.86
CA LEU A 149 -24.35 -33.74 7.26
C LEU A 149 -23.03 -33.10 7.71
N MET A 150 -22.51 -32.18 6.90
CA MET A 150 -21.36 -31.35 7.28
C MET A 150 -21.80 -30.31 8.30
N LEU A 151 -21.13 -30.24 9.45
CA LEU A 151 -21.56 -29.39 10.57
C LEU A 151 -20.98 -27.97 10.52
N GLU A 152 -19.90 -27.75 9.74
CA GLU A 152 -19.21 -26.47 9.67
C GLU A 152 -18.91 -26.06 8.22
N ASN A 153 -19.13 -24.78 7.91
CA ASN A 153 -19.07 -24.28 6.53
C ASN A 153 -17.73 -23.65 6.14
N ASN A 154 -16.88 -23.25 7.10
CA ASN A 154 -15.48 -22.82 6.92
C ASN A 154 -14.89 -22.41 8.29
N PRO A 155 -14.04 -23.22 8.94
CA PRO A 155 -13.43 -22.83 10.21
C PRO A 155 -12.37 -21.74 9.95
N ARG A 156 -12.80 -20.48 10.10
CA ARG A 156 -11.99 -19.25 10.16
C ARG A 156 -11.27 -18.87 8.86
N PRO A 157 -11.78 -17.87 8.10
CA PRO A 157 -11.07 -17.32 6.95
C PRO A 157 -9.88 -16.49 7.44
N SER A 158 -8.73 -17.12 7.63
CA SER A 158 -7.45 -16.42 7.53
C SER A 158 -6.97 -16.56 6.08
N ASP A 159 -6.82 -15.43 5.40
CA ASP A 159 -6.25 -15.36 4.05
C ASP A 159 -4.71 -15.39 4.07
N ASP A 160 -4.12 -15.63 5.24
CA ASP A 160 -2.67 -15.73 5.37
C ASP A 160 -2.20 -16.94 4.55
N GLY A 161 -1.33 -16.68 3.58
CA GLY A 161 -0.67 -17.72 2.79
C GLY A 161 0.25 -18.51 3.72
N LEU A 162 -0.05 -19.80 3.89
CA LEU A 162 0.78 -20.74 4.66
C LEU A 162 1.38 -21.76 3.72
N ALA A 163 2.54 -22.32 4.08
CA ALA A 163 3.11 -23.47 3.37
C ALA A 163 2.16 -24.69 3.40
N ARG A 164 1.31 -24.78 4.43
CA ARG A 164 0.29 -25.81 4.58
C ARG A 164 -0.95 -25.27 5.30
N GLN A 165 -2.13 -25.61 4.78
CA GLN A 165 -3.42 -25.34 5.40
C GLN A 165 -3.97 -26.63 6.00
N VAL A 166 -4.45 -26.56 7.24
CA VAL A 166 -4.98 -27.72 7.99
C VAL A 166 -6.40 -27.41 8.44
N PHE A 167 -7.32 -28.33 8.14
CA PHE A 167 -8.73 -28.20 8.49
C PHE A 167 -9.24 -29.45 9.19
N ASP A 168 -9.93 -29.24 10.31
CA ASP A 168 -10.75 -30.25 10.96
C ASP A 168 -12.22 -30.01 10.60
N ILE A 169 -12.80 -30.94 9.85
CA ILE A 169 -14.15 -30.81 9.29
C ILE A 169 -15.07 -31.79 10.02
N PRO A 170 -15.87 -31.35 11.00
CA PRO A 170 -16.83 -32.21 11.66
C PRO A 170 -18.02 -32.53 10.75
N PHE A 171 -18.42 -33.79 10.71
CA PHE A 171 -19.60 -34.22 9.97
C PHE A 171 -20.26 -35.43 10.63
N ASP A 172 -21.57 -35.55 10.45
CA ASP A 172 -22.34 -36.69 10.90
C ASP A 172 -22.77 -37.53 9.68
N ALA A 173 -22.94 -38.84 9.87
CA ALA A 173 -23.45 -39.76 8.86
C ALA A 173 -24.27 -40.86 9.53
N LYS A 174 -25.03 -41.64 8.76
CA LYS A 174 -25.74 -42.82 9.26
C LYS A 174 -25.13 -44.11 8.72
N ASN A 175 -25.19 -45.17 9.53
CA ASN A 175 -24.96 -46.53 9.06
C ASN A 175 -26.23 -47.11 8.41
N PRO A 176 -26.15 -48.29 7.76
CA PRO A 176 -27.32 -48.94 7.16
C PRO A 176 -28.47 -49.25 8.14
N GLN A 177 -28.19 -49.29 9.44
CA GLN A 177 -29.16 -49.50 10.51
C GLN A 177 -29.80 -48.18 11.00
N GLY A 178 -29.45 -47.04 10.42
CA GLY A 178 -29.98 -45.72 10.77
C GLY A 178 -29.34 -45.07 12.01
N LEU A 179 -28.28 -45.67 12.58
CA LEU A 179 -27.56 -45.10 13.71
C LEU A 179 -26.70 -43.91 13.27
N LEU A 180 -26.82 -42.80 13.99
CA LEU A 180 -26.00 -41.61 13.79
C LEU A 180 -24.56 -41.87 14.24
N LEU A 181 -23.61 -41.62 13.35
CA LEU A 181 -22.16 -41.71 13.56
C LEU A 181 -21.54 -40.33 13.40
N LYS A 182 -20.70 -39.95 14.36
CA LYS A 182 -19.99 -38.66 14.37
C LYS A 182 -18.57 -38.85 13.88
N TYR A 183 -18.20 -38.11 12.85
CA TYR A 183 -16.89 -38.17 12.21
C TYR A 183 -16.20 -36.81 12.18
N GLN A 184 -14.90 -36.84 11.96
CA GLN A 184 -14.07 -35.68 11.70
C GLN A 184 -13.13 -36.00 10.54
N GLY A 185 -13.14 -35.14 9.51
CA GLY A 185 -12.18 -35.15 8.43
C GLY A 185 -11.01 -34.24 8.76
N HIS A 186 -9.82 -34.81 8.92
CA HIS A 186 -8.58 -34.05 9.02
C HIS A 186 -7.99 -33.89 7.62
N CYS A 187 -8.02 -32.66 7.10
CA CYS A 187 -7.55 -32.33 5.75
C CYS A 187 -6.32 -31.43 5.84
N GLU A 188 -5.23 -31.85 5.21
CA GLU A 188 -4.05 -30.99 5.00
C GLU A 188 -3.88 -30.75 3.49
N VAL A 189 -3.59 -29.50 3.13
CA VAL A 189 -3.27 -29.11 1.76
C VAL A 189 -1.99 -28.30 1.77
N ASP A 190 -1.00 -28.72 0.99
CA ASP A 190 0.24 -27.97 0.80
C ASP A 190 0.11 -26.89 -0.28
N ALA A 191 1.21 -26.20 -0.54
CA ALA A 191 1.23 -25.07 -1.44
C ALA A 191 1.14 -25.44 -2.93
N GLU A 192 1.56 -26.64 -3.26
CA GLU A 192 1.40 -27.28 -4.57
C GLU A 192 -0.05 -27.71 -4.81
N GLY A 193 -0.84 -27.83 -3.73
CA GLY A 193 -2.22 -28.27 -3.75
C GLY A 193 -2.38 -29.78 -3.60
N GLU A 194 -1.31 -30.49 -3.22
CA GLU A 194 -1.40 -31.88 -2.81
C GLU A 194 -2.19 -31.98 -1.50
N LEU A 195 -3.08 -32.96 -1.45
CA LEU A 195 -4.10 -33.06 -0.41
C LEU A 195 -4.00 -34.41 0.29
N THR A 196 -3.92 -34.37 1.61
CA THR A 196 -4.07 -35.55 2.47
C THR A 196 -5.32 -35.43 3.32
N LEU A 197 -6.21 -36.43 3.23
CA LEU A 197 -7.46 -36.46 4.00
C LEU A 197 -7.59 -37.76 4.80
N ALA A 198 -7.60 -37.64 6.12
CA ALA A 198 -7.93 -38.72 7.05
C ALA A 198 -9.34 -38.52 7.63
N ILE A 199 -10.09 -39.60 7.81
CA ILE A 199 -11.40 -39.57 8.48
C ILE A 199 -11.29 -40.42 9.74
N SER A 200 -11.69 -39.86 10.87
CA SER A 200 -11.70 -40.55 12.16
C SER A 200 -13.04 -40.35 12.87
N GLY A 201 -13.36 -41.26 13.79
CA GLY A 201 -14.53 -41.10 14.67
C GLY A 201 -14.27 -40.00 15.70
N ARG A 202 -15.23 -39.10 15.88
CA ARG A 202 -15.14 -38.00 16.86
C ARG A 202 -15.83 -38.41 18.16
N LYS A 203 -15.17 -38.21 19.30
CA LYS A 203 -15.80 -38.43 20.62
C LYS A 203 -16.93 -37.41 20.83
N SER A 204 -18.04 -37.88 21.39
CA SER A 204 -19.20 -37.04 21.71
C SER A 204 -18.95 -36.13 22.91
#